data_AF-A0A2W6U4P6-F1
#
_entry.id   AF-A0A2W6U4P6-F1
#
_cell.length_a   1.000
_cell.length_b   1.000
_cell.length_c   1.000
_cell.angle_alpha   90.00
_cell.angle_beta   90.00
_cell.angle_gamma   90.00
#
_symmetry.space_group_name_H-M   'P 1'
#
loop_
_entity.id
_entity.type
_entity.pdbx_description
1 polymer ?
#
loop_
_entity_poly.entity_id
_entity_poly.type
_entity_poly.pdbx_seq_one_letter_code
_entity_poly.pdbx_strand_id
1 'polypeptide(L)'
;MTTTSAPNQATPSPVRRAIGITLAVIAVVVVGFFVFASLFADWLWFDQLGFSGVLVTQWTGRVVMFLVGFLAMALPVFAAIQLAYRLRPVYARLSSQLDHYQEVVEPLRRLAMWGIPVFFGFFAGFAASAQWETVWLWANGVDTGTTDPEFQMDIGFYLFSVPFFSAALGFVSAVLLVCLGVTALVSYLYGSVRVGQRELRISKAARIQLAIIAGLYLLVQGASLWLDRFKTLTSSSDRITGASYVDVHAVIP
;
A
#
# COMPACT_ATOMS: atom_id res chain seq x y z
N MET A 1 -7.57 -42.02 40.08
CA MET A 1 -7.68 -41.65 38.65
C MET A 1 -8.92 -40.79 38.49
N THR A 2 -8.77 -39.47 38.39
CA THR A 2 -9.88 -38.53 38.15
C THR A 2 -9.73 -37.97 36.74
N THR A 3 -10.61 -38.40 35.82
CA THR A 3 -10.65 -37.91 34.44
C THR A 3 -11.38 -36.57 34.41
N THR A 4 -10.63 -35.48 34.21
CA THR A 4 -11.19 -34.17 33.91
C THR A 4 -11.79 -34.19 32.50
N SER A 5 -13.12 -34.13 32.41
CA SER A 5 -13.84 -33.98 31.15
C SER A 5 -13.60 -32.59 30.55
N ALA A 6 -13.07 -32.52 29.33
CA ALA A 6 -12.88 -31.27 28.60
C ALA A 6 -14.23 -30.59 28.31
N PRO A 7 -14.32 -29.24 28.36
CA PRO A 7 -15.57 -28.55 28.06
C PRO A 7 -15.92 -28.69 26.57
N ASN A 8 -17.17 -29.09 26.32
CA ASN A 8 -17.72 -29.23 24.98
C ASN A 8 -17.79 -27.85 24.30
N GLN A 9 -17.04 -27.64 23.21
CA GLN A 9 -17.12 -26.41 22.43
C GLN A 9 -18.52 -26.31 21.81
N ALA A 10 -19.34 -25.38 22.29
CA ALA A 10 -20.69 -25.16 21.77
C ALA A 10 -20.62 -24.72 20.29
N THR A 11 -20.99 -25.61 19.38
CA THR A 11 -21.20 -25.27 17.97
C THR A 11 -22.29 -24.19 17.88
N PRO A 12 -22.08 -23.08 17.14
CA PRO A 12 -23.07 -22.02 17.02
C PRO A 12 -24.39 -22.61 16.51
N SER A 13 -25.50 -22.24 17.16
CA SER A 13 -26.81 -22.79 16.80
C SER A 13 -27.16 -22.44 15.35
N PRO A 14 -27.76 -23.36 14.58
CA PRO A 14 -28.09 -23.14 13.17
C PRO A 14 -28.98 -21.91 12.96
N VAL A 15 -29.82 -21.57 13.96
CA VAL A 15 -30.66 -20.38 13.98
C VAL A 15 -29.85 -19.09 14.10
N ARG A 16 -28.83 -19.02 14.97
CA ARG A 16 -27.96 -17.82 15.09
C ARG A 16 -27.16 -17.60 13.81
N ARG A 17 -26.71 -18.68 13.15
CA ARG A 17 -26.03 -18.60 11.86
C ARG A 17 -26.97 -18.12 10.74
N ALA A 18 -28.21 -18.62 10.70
CA ALA A 18 -29.21 -18.18 9.73
C ALA A 18 -29.61 -16.70 9.91
N ILE A 19 -29.79 -16.23 11.14
CA ILE A 19 -30.06 -14.81 11.45
C ILE A 19 -28.87 -13.95 11.03
N GLY A 20 -27.64 -14.37 11.34
CA GLY A 20 -26.43 -13.64 10.95
C GLY A 20 -26.29 -13.50 9.42
N ILE A 21 -26.55 -14.59 8.67
CA ILE A 21 -26.54 -14.55 7.21
C ILE A 21 -27.65 -13.64 6.69
N THR A 22 -28.87 -13.73 7.24
CA THR A 22 -30.01 -12.90 6.82
C THR A 22 -29.72 -11.41 7.05
N LEU A 23 -29.20 -11.04 8.22
CA LEU A 23 -28.79 -9.67 8.53
C LEU A 23 -27.67 -9.19 7.60
N ALA A 24 -26.68 -10.03 7.30
CA ALA A 24 -25.61 -9.69 6.36
C ALA A 24 -26.15 -9.46 4.95
N VAL A 25 -27.06 -10.30 4.46
CA VAL A 25 -27.71 -10.13 3.16
C VAL A 25 -28.52 -8.85 3.13
N ILE A 26 -29.33 -8.57 4.16
CA ILE A 26 -30.09 -7.31 4.27
C ILE A 26 -29.14 -6.11 4.24
N ALA A 27 -28.04 -6.15 5.01
CA ALA A 27 -27.06 -5.08 5.02
C ALA A 27 -26.43 -4.86 3.64
N VAL A 28 -26.05 -5.92 2.93
CA VAL A 28 -25.51 -5.82 1.56
C VAL A 28 -26.52 -5.22 0.59
N VAL A 29 -27.79 -5.64 0.66
CA VAL A 29 -28.86 -5.11 -0.19
C VAL A 29 -29.11 -3.64 0.09
N VAL A 30 -29.19 -3.24 1.36
CA VAL A 30 -29.41 -1.85 1.76
C VAL A 30 -28.24 -0.96 1.31
N VAL A 31 -27.01 -1.37 1.59
CA VAL A 31 -25.82 -0.63 1.13
C VAL A 31 -25.77 -0.56 -0.39
N GLY A 32 -26.03 -1.66 -1.08
CA GLY A 32 -26.08 -1.72 -2.54
C GLY A 32 -27.14 -0.79 -3.14
N PHE A 33 -28.32 -0.72 -2.53
CA PHE A 33 -29.39 0.19 -2.94
C PHE A 33 -28.97 1.66 -2.80
N PHE A 34 -28.39 2.05 -1.66
CA PHE A 34 -27.93 3.43 -1.46
C PHE A 34 -26.79 3.81 -2.41
N VAL A 35 -25.83 2.91 -2.64
CA VAL A 35 -24.74 3.14 -3.61
C VAL A 35 -25.31 3.29 -5.02
N PHE A 36 -26.22 2.40 -5.44
CA PHE A 36 -26.86 2.49 -6.75
C PHE A 36 -27.67 3.79 -6.90
N ALA A 37 -28.51 4.12 -5.91
CA ALA A 37 -29.33 5.32 -5.93
C ALA A 37 -28.47 6.59 -6.03
N SER A 38 -27.35 6.65 -5.31
CA SER A 38 -26.39 7.76 -5.40
C SER A 38 -25.78 7.86 -6.80
N LEU A 39 -25.21 6.77 -7.33
CA LEU A 39 -24.56 6.77 -8.64
C LEU A 39 -25.54 7.07 -9.77
N PHE A 40 -26.78 6.59 -9.67
CA PHE A 40 -27.82 6.84 -10.65
C PHE A 40 -28.30 8.30 -10.60
N ALA A 41 -28.44 8.86 -9.40
CA ALA A 41 -28.78 10.27 -9.23
C ALA A 41 -27.66 11.18 -9.78
N ASP A 42 -26.40 10.87 -9.49
CA ASP A 42 -25.24 11.59 -10.05
C ASP A 42 -25.25 11.51 -11.58
N TRP A 43 -25.48 10.31 -12.13
CA TRP A 43 -25.54 10.11 -13.58
C TRP A 43 -26.64 10.96 -14.23
N LEU A 44 -27.86 10.95 -13.68
CA LEU A 44 -28.97 11.74 -14.20
C LEU A 44 -28.70 13.25 -14.10
N TRP A 45 -28.05 13.69 -13.02
CA TRP A 45 -27.69 15.09 -12.84
C TRP A 45 -26.64 15.55 -13.86
N PHE A 46 -25.56 14.79 -14.05
CA PHE A 46 -24.53 15.10 -15.04
C PHE A 46 -25.05 15.03 -16.49
N ASP A 47 -25.95 14.10 -16.78
CA ASP A 47 -26.58 13.98 -18.10
C ASP A 47 -27.45 15.20 -18.41
N GLN A 48 -28.26 15.67 -17.45
CA GLN A 48 -29.07 16.88 -17.61
C GLN A 48 -28.24 18.13 -17.91
N LEU A 49 -27.02 18.21 -17.37
CA LEU A 49 -26.11 19.33 -17.60
C LEU A 49 -25.23 19.14 -18.86
N GLY A 50 -25.32 18.00 -19.55
CA GLY A 50 -24.48 17.68 -20.70
C GLY A 50 -23.01 17.35 -20.35
N PHE A 51 -22.69 17.08 -19.08
CA PHE A 51 -21.34 16.80 -18.59
C PHE A 51 -21.11 15.32 -18.23
N SER A 52 -21.92 14.39 -18.75
CA SER A 52 -21.78 12.95 -18.50
C SER A 52 -20.36 12.40 -18.76
N GLY A 53 -19.63 12.98 -19.72
CA GLY A 53 -18.23 12.66 -19.98
C GLY A 53 -17.29 12.89 -18.79
N VAL A 54 -17.53 13.92 -17.97
CA VAL A 54 -16.72 14.21 -16.78
C VAL A 54 -16.89 13.11 -15.73
N LEU A 55 -18.13 12.69 -15.50
CA LEU A 55 -18.46 11.61 -14.56
C LEU A 55 -17.82 10.28 -14.98
N VAL A 56 -17.92 9.93 -16.27
CA VAL A 56 -17.27 8.72 -16.83
C VAL A 56 -15.75 8.80 -16.68
N THR A 57 -15.15 9.98 -16.92
CA THR A 57 -13.70 10.19 -16.74
C THR A 57 -13.30 10.02 -15.27
N GLN A 58 -14.07 10.55 -14.34
CA GLN A 58 -13.82 10.40 -12.90
C GLN A 58 -13.93 8.92 -12.46
N TRP A 59 -14.97 8.21 -12.88
CA TRP A 59 -15.15 6.80 -12.52
C TRP A 59 -14.06 5.92 -13.12
N THR A 60 -13.73 6.10 -14.40
CA THR A 60 -12.66 5.36 -15.06
C THR A 60 -11.30 5.66 -14.40
N GLY A 61 -11.01 6.93 -14.10
CA GLY A 61 -9.81 7.34 -13.38
C GLY A 61 -9.66 6.65 -12.02
N ARG A 62 -10.72 6.64 -11.21
CA ARG A 62 -10.74 5.95 -9.91
C ARG A 62 -10.50 4.45 -10.04
N VAL A 63 -11.18 3.78 -10.97
CA VAL A 63 -11.03 2.34 -11.19
C VAL A 63 -9.63 2.00 -11.70
N VAL A 64 -9.11 2.75 -12.67
CA VAL A 64 -7.76 2.56 -13.21
C VAL A 64 -6.72 2.74 -12.10
N MET A 65 -6.83 3.82 -11.32
CA MET A 65 -5.92 4.08 -10.21
C MET A 65 -6.01 3.02 -9.10
N PHE A 66 -7.21 2.50 -8.83
CA PHE A 66 -7.38 1.37 -7.93
C PHE A 66 -6.59 0.15 -8.41
N LEU A 67 -6.77 -0.23 -9.68
CA LEU A 67 -6.08 -1.40 -10.26
C LEU A 67 -4.56 -1.19 -10.29
N VAL A 68 -4.10 0.00 -10.68
CA VAL A 68 -2.67 0.34 -10.69
C VAL A 68 -2.10 0.27 -9.28
N GLY A 69 -2.71 0.92 -8.30
CA GLY A 69 -2.25 0.88 -6.91
C GLY A 69 -2.30 -0.52 -6.30
N PHE A 70 -3.35 -1.29 -6.62
CA PHE A 70 -3.47 -2.68 -6.19
C PHE A 70 -2.32 -3.53 -6.71
N LEU A 71 -2.06 -3.49 -8.02
CA LEU A 71 -0.99 -4.28 -8.63
C LEU A 71 0.40 -3.79 -8.23
N ALA A 72 0.60 -2.48 -8.16
CA ALA A 72 1.88 -1.87 -7.78
C ALA A 72 2.28 -2.17 -6.33
N MET A 73 1.33 -2.47 -5.44
CA MET A 73 1.61 -2.96 -4.09
C MET A 73 1.63 -4.50 -4.01
N ALA A 74 0.63 -5.17 -4.59
CA ALA A 74 0.49 -6.62 -4.47
C ALA A 74 1.64 -7.38 -5.14
N LEU A 75 2.09 -6.96 -6.32
CA LEU A 75 3.13 -7.67 -7.06
C LEU A 75 4.49 -7.64 -6.34
N PRO A 76 5.01 -6.48 -5.88
CA PRO A 76 6.26 -6.46 -5.13
C PRO A 76 6.18 -7.20 -3.80
N VAL A 77 5.07 -7.09 -3.07
CA VAL A 77 4.87 -7.81 -1.80
C VAL A 77 4.84 -9.32 -2.04
N PHE A 78 4.11 -9.77 -3.06
CA PHE A 78 4.09 -11.18 -3.46
C PHE A 78 5.49 -11.67 -3.84
N ALA A 79 6.23 -10.91 -4.64
CA ALA A 79 7.60 -11.23 -5.03
C ALA A 79 8.55 -11.29 -3.81
N ALA A 80 8.43 -10.35 -2.87
CA ALA A 80 9.23 -10.33 -1.65
C ALA A 80 8.98 -11.57 -0.78
N ILE A 81 7.71 -11.94 -0.61
CA ILE A 81 7.29 -13.17 0.08
C ILE A 81 7.87 -14.41 -0.63
N GLN A 82 7.67 -14.50 -1.95
CA GLN A 82 8.11 -15.65 -2.75
C GLN A 82 9.63 -15.82 -2.72
N LEU A 83 10.37 -14.71 -2.82
CA LEU A 83 11.83 -14.71 -2.78
C LEU A 83 12.35 -15.12 -1.39
N ALA A 84 11.75 -14.58 -0.32
CA ALA A 84 12.09 -14.95 1.05
C ALA A 84 11.85 -16.44 1.32
N TYR A 85 10.80 -17.02 0.72
CA TYR A 85 10.55 -18.46 0.80
C TYR A 85 11.55 -19.28 -0.02
N ARG A 86 11.83 -18.89 -1.26
CA ARG A 86 12.71 -19.67 -2.14
C ARG A 86 14.15 -19.72 -1.64
N LEU A 87 14.60 -18.64 -1.00
CA LEU A 87 15.96 -18.51 -0.50
C LEU A 87 16.18 -19.15 0.88
N ARG A 88 15.23 -19.95 1.37
CA ARG A 88 15.32 -20.58 2.69
C ARG A 88 16.50 -21.57 2.73
N PRO A 89 17.49 -21.39 3.61
CA PRO A 89 18.56 -22.38 3.78
C PRO A 89 17.96 -23.70 4.31
N VAL A 90 18.24 -24.81 3.62
CA VAL A 90 17.79 -26.19 3.95
C VAL A 90 18.53 -26.76 5.19
N TYR A 91 18.92 -25.92 6.15
CA TYR A 91 19.67 -26.32 7.36
C TYR A 91 18.79 -26.50 8.61
N ALA A 92 17.54 -26.91 8.43
CA ALA A 92 16.64 -27.27 9.52
C ALA A 92 16.06 -28.69 9.37
N ARG A 93 16.78 -29.58 8.69
CA ARG A 93 16.54 -31.03 8.81
C ARG A 93 17.54 -31.58 9.81
N LEU A 94 17.23 -31.55 11.10
CA LEU A 94 17.74 -32.48 12.12
C LEU A 94 17.12 -32.20 13.50
N SER A 95 15.80 -32.41 13.62
CA SER A 95 15.22 -32.95 14.85
C SER A 95 13.86 -33.54 14.50
N SER A 96 13.75 -34.86 14.69
CA SER A 96 12.64 -35.75 14.35
C SER A 96 11.42 -35.57 15.27
N GLN A 97 11.02 -34.33 15.56
CA GLN A 97 9.92 -34.01 16.48
C GLN A 97 8.92 -32.97 15.96
N LEU A 98 9.02 -32.55 14.69
CA LEU A 98 8.17 -31.47 14.14
C LEU A 98 7.19 -31.89 13.03
N ASP A 99 7.05 -33.18 12.73
CA ASP A 99 6.16 -33.65 11.65
C ASP A 99 4.68 -33.27 11.89
N HIS A 100 4.26 -33.07 13.15
CA HIS A 100 2.90 -32.60 13.50
C HIS A 100 2.67 -31.08 13.39
N TYR A 101 3.73 -30.26 13.34
CA TYR A 101 3.58 -28.80 13.18
C TYR A 101 3.49 -28.38 11.71
N GLN A 102 3.88 -29.24 10.76
CA GLN A 102 3.86 -28.91 9.33
C GLN A 102 2.45 -28.93 8.75
N GLU A 103 1.57 -29.85 9.16
CA GLU A 103 0.23 -29.99 8.59
C GLU A 103 -0.72 -28.82 8.90
N VAL A 104 -0.52 -28.12 10.03
CA VAL A 104 -1.33 -26.93 10.41
C VAL A 104 -0.80 -25.64 9.76
N VAL A 105 0.48 -25.61 9.38
CA VAL A 105 1.14 -24.40 8.85
C VAL A 105 1.01 -24.29 7.32
N GLU A 106 0.87 -25.40 6.59
CA GLU A 106 0.74 -25.37 5.12
C GLU A 106 -0.54 -24.71 4.56
N PRO A 107 -1.74 -24.87 5.17
CA PRO A 107 -2.93 -24.15 4.73
C PRO A 107 -2.82 -22.65 5.01
N LEU A 108 -2.29 -22.29 6.19
CA LEU A 108 -2.08 -20.90 6.58
C LEU A 108 -1.00 -20.24 5.71
N ARG A 109 0.00 -21.00 5.23
CA ARG A 109 1.02 -20.55 4.28
C ARG A 109 0.41 -20.11 2.95
N ARG A 110 -0.44 -20.94 2.35
CA ARG A 110 -1.05 -20.61 1.05
C ARG A 110 -2.01 -19.41 1.19
N LEU A 111 -2.74 -19.35 2.31
CA LEU A 111 -3.59 -18.20 2.62
C LEU A 111 -2.78 -16.93 2.86
N ALA A 112 -1.66 -16.98 3.57
CA ALA A 112 -0.80 -15.81 3.81
C ALA A 112 -0.11 -15.33 2.53
N MET A 113 0.34 -16.24 1.67
CA MET A 113 1.05 -15.92 0.42
C MET A 113 0.18 -15.14 -0.57
N TRP A 114 -1.12 -15.38 -0.61
CA TRP A 114 -2.07 -14.62 -1.44
C TRP A 114 -2.80 -13.53 -0.66
N GLY A 115 -3.17 -13.82 0.59
CA GLY A 115 -3.93 -12.93 1.45
C GLY A 115 -3.17 -11.67 1.82
N ILE A 116 -1.88 -11.75 2.15
CA ILE A 116 -1.08 -10.56 2.52
C ILE A 116 -0.95 -9.60 1.32
N PRO A 117 -0.52 -10.02 0.12
CA PRO A 117 -0.49 -9.15 -1.05
C PRO A 117 -1.85 -8.57 -1.43
N VAL A 118 -2.91 -9.38 -1.42
CA VAL A 118 -4.27 -8.92 -1.76
C VAL A 118 -4.77 -7.90 -0.72
N PHE A 119 -4.50 -8.13 0.57
CA PHE A 119 -4.89 -7.22 1.64
C PHE A 119 -4.20 -5.87 1.49
N PHE A 120 -2.86 -5.83 1.44
CA PHE A 120 -2.13 -4.57 1.27
C PHE A 120 -2.42 -3.93 -0.10
N GLY A 121 -2.55 -4.74 -1.14
CA GLY A 121 -2.96 -4.29 -2.47
C GLY A 121 -4.30 -3.59 -2.46
N PHE A 122 -5.31 -4.13 -1.78
CA PHE A 122 -6.64 -3.53 -1.70
C PHE A 122 -6.60 -2.13 -1.07
N PHE A 123 -5.92 -1.98 0.07
CA PHE A 123 -5.78 -0.68 0.73
C PHE A 123 -4.94 0.30 -0.08
N ALA A 124 -3.86 -0.17 -0.72
CA ALA A 124 -3.02 0.66 -1.59
C ALA A 124 -3.78 1.11 -2.85
N GLY A 125 -4.57 0.23 -3.46
CA GLY A 125 -5.45 0.56 -4.57
C GLY A 125 -6.51 1.58 -4.17
N PHE A 126 -7.13 1.40 -3.00
CA PHE A 126 -8.10 2.37 -2.48
C PHE A 126 -7.47 3.76 -2.26
N ALA A 127 -6.28 3.80 -1.65
CA ALA A 127 -5.54 5.05 -1.46
C ALA A 127 -5.13 5.69 -2.80
N ALA A 128 -4.66 4.90 -3.76
CA ALA A 128 -4.30 5.38 -5.10
C ALA A 128 -5.53 5.90 -5.87
N SER A 129 -6.69 5.27 -5.72
CA SER A 129 -7.95 5.73 -6.32
C SER A 129 -8.34 7.14 -5.88
N ALA A 130 -7.99 7.55 -4.66
CA ALA A 130 -8.24 8.91 -4.19
C ALA A 130 -7.34 9.95 -4.87
N GLN A 131 -6.21 9.53 -5.45
CA GLN A 131 -5.23 10.39 -6.12
C GLN A 131 -5.45 10.50 -7.63
N TRP A 132 -6.62 10.10 -8.14
CA TRP A 132 -6.90 10.10 -9.58
C TRP A 132 -6.78 11.50 -10.20
N GLU A 133 -7.24 12.55 -9.51
CA GLU A 133 -7.13 13.95 -9.98
C GLU A 133 -5.67 14.36 -10.15
N THR A 134 -4.82 14.07 -9.18
CA THR A 134 -3.39 14.36 -9.21
C THR A 134 -2.71 13.74 -10.44
N VAL A 135 -3.03 12.48 -10.76
CA VAL A 135 -2.46 11.78 -11.92
C VAL A 135 -3.01 12.32 -13.24
N TRP A 136 -4.32 12.60 -13.31
CA TRP A 136 -4.93 13.15 -14.52
C TRP A 136 -4.47 14.57 -14.82
N LEU A 137 -4.29 15.40 -13.77
CA LEU A 137 -3.73 16.74 -13.88
C LEU A 137 -2.28 16.72 -14.35
N TRP A 138 -1.47 15.78 -13.86
CA TRP A 138 -0.12 15.59 -14.37
C TRP A 138 -0.11 15.14 -15.84
N ALA A 139 -0.93 14.15 -16.19
CA ALA A 139 -0.97 13.61 -17.55
C ALA A 139 -1.51 14.62 -18.59
N ASN A 140 -2.39 15.53 -18.16
CA ASN A 140 -2.96 16.58 -19.00
C ASN A 140 -2.43 17.97 -18.63
N GLY A 141 -1.27 18.03 -17.97
CA GLY A 141 -0.65 19.28 -17.56
C GLY A 141 -0.29 20.14 -18.76
N VAL A 142 -0.38 21.46 -18.59
CA VAL A 142 -0.03 22.44 -19.63
C VAL A 142 1.08 23.36 -19.14
N ASP A 143 1.89 23.83 -20.09
CA ASP A 143 2.89 24.86 -19.83
C ASP A 143 2.19 26.21 -19.59
N THR A 144 2.57 26.87 -18.52
CA THR A 144 2.01 28.18 -18.14
C THR A 144 2.69 29.34 -18.87
N GLY A 145 3.90 29.11 -19.40
CA GLY A 145 4.70 30.11 -20.11
C GLY A 145 5.41 31.09 -19.18
N THR A 146 5.32 30.87 -17.87
CA THR A 146 5.94 31.68 -16.82
C THR A 146 6.85 30.78 -16.00
N THR A 147 8.13 31.12 -15.95
CA THR A 147 9.12 30.38 -15.15
C THR A 147 9.32 31.00 -13.79
N ASP A 148 9.63 30.16 -12.81
CA ASP A 148 9.98 30.61 -11.47
C ASP A 148 11.40 31.24 -11.46
N PRO A 149 11.65 32.29 -10.66
CA PRO A 149 12.95 32.97 -10.65
C PRO A 149 14.11 32.14 -10.07
N GLU A 150 13.83 31.14 -9.22
CA GLU A 150 14.82 30.45 -8.39
C GLU A 150 15.42 29.24 -9.12
N PHE A 151 14.57 28.32 -9.57
CA PHE A 151 14.95 27.11 -10.29
C PHE A 151 14.71 27.19 -11.81
N GLN A 152 14.12 28.28 -12.30
CA GLN A 152 13.86 28.51 -13.74
C GLN A 152 12.99 27.42 -14.38
N MET A 153 12.05 26.88 -13.61
CA MET A 153 11.08 25.87 -14.04
C MET A 153 9.71 26.52 -14.28
N ASP A 154 8.96 26.00 -15.24
CA ASP A 154 7.60 26.50 -15.51
C ASP A 154 6.68 26.30 -14.30
N ILE A 155 5.77 27.24 -14.03
CA ILE A 155 4.83 27.11 -12.90
C ILE A 155 3.96 25.84 -13.02
N GLY A 156 3.67 25.38 -14.24
CA GLY A 156 2.98 24.12 -14.51
C GLY A 156 3.70 22.89 -13.93
N PHE A 157 5.04 22.92 -13.80
CA PHE A 157 5.78 21.88 -13.10
C PHE A 157 5.35 21.78 -11.63
N TYR A 158 5.24 22.91 -10.94
CA TYR A 158 4.87 22.95 -9.52
C TYR A 158 3.39 22.62 -9.30
N LEU A 159 2.50 23.01 -10.22
CA LEU A 159 1.07 22.75 -10.13
C LEU A 159 0.70 21.29 -10.42
N PHE A 160 1.34 20.68 -11.43
CA PHE A 160 0.92 19.36 -11.94
C PHE A 160 1.94 18.25 -11.65
N SER A 161 3.23 18.52 -11.85
CA SER A 161 4.27 17.49 -11.75
C SER A 161 4.72 17.22 -10.32
N VAL A 162 4.95 18.26 -9.52
CA VAL A 162 5.40 18.10 -8.13
C VAL A 162 4.41 17.30 -7.28
N PRO A 163 3.08 17.55 -7.31
CA PRO A 163 2.12 16.75 -6.55
C PRO A 163 2.12 15.28 -6.98
N PHE A 164 2.22 15.01 -8.29
CA PHE A 164 2.29 13.65 -8.82
C PHE A 164 3.54 12.91 -8.36
N PHE A 165 4.73 13.49 -8.55
CA PHE A 165 5.98 12.84 -8.15
C PHE A 165 6.05 12.64 -6.63
N SER A 166 5.46 13.54 -5.85
CA SER A 166 5.36 13.41 -4.40
C SER A 166 4.47 12.24 -4.00
N ALA A 167 3.30 12.12 -4.61
CA ALA A 167 2.39 11.00 -4.38
C ALA A 167 3.02 9.67 -4.82
N ALA A 168 3.71 9.65 -5.97
CA ALA A 168 4.40 8.48 -6.49
C ALA A 168 5.56 8.03 -5.58
N LEU A 169 6.43 8.94 -5.15
CA LEU A 169 7.53 8.63 -4.23
C LEU A 169 7.00 8.16 -2.87
N GLY A 170 5.98 8.82 -2.33
CA GLY A 170 5.31 8.38 -1.11
C GLY A 170 4.71 6.98 -1.23
N PHE A 171 4.06 6.68 -2.37
CA PHE A 171 3.51 5.36 -2.65
C PHE A 171 4.60 4.29 -2.75
N VAL A 172 5.66 4.52 -3.54
CA VAL A 172 6.79 3.59 -3.67
C VAL A 172 7.48 3.37 -2.32
N SER A 173 7.65 4.42 -1.53
CA SER A 173 8.19 4.35 -0.16
C SER A 173 7.35 3.44 0.73
N ALA A 174 6.02 3.57 0.69
CA ALA A 174 5.10 2.70 1.42
C ALA A 174 5.21 1.23 0.94
N VAL A 175 5.27 0.98 -0.38
CA VAL A 175 5.46 -0.36 -0.95
C VAL A 175 6.74 -1.00 -0.41
N LEU A 176 7.85 -0.26 -0.41
CA LEU A 176 9.14 -0.77 0.06
C LEU A 176 9.13 -1.05 1.57
N LEU A 177 8.49 -0.20 2.38
CA LEU A 177 8.33 -0.45 3.81
C LEU A 177 7.51 -1.71 4.09
N VAL A 178 6.40 -1.91 3.38
CA VAL A 178 5.58 -3.12 3.50
C VAL A 178 6.40 -4.34 3.07
N CYS A 179 7.11 -4.28 1.94
CA CYS A 179 8.01 -5.35 1.49
C CYS A 179 9.10 -5.67 2.52
N LEU A 180 9.70 -4.66 3.15
CA LEU A 180 10.71 -4.83 4.18
C LEU A 180 10.10 -5.52 5.41
N GLY A 181 8.97 -5.02 5.90
CA GLY A 181 8.27 -5.59 7.06
C GLY A 181 7.83 -7.04 6.83
N VAL A 182 7.25 -7.34 5.67
CA VAL A 182 6.83 -8.70 5.30
C VAL A 182 8.04 -9.62 5.13
N THR A 183 9.11 -9.16 4.48
CA THR A 183 10.35 -9.95 4.33
C THR A 183 10.96 -10.26 5.70
N ALA A 184 10.99 -9.28 6.61
CA ALA A 184 11.48 -9.46 7.98
C ALA A 184 10.61 -10.45 8.77
N LEU A 185 9.28 -10.33 8.68
CA LEU A 185 8.34 -11.24 9.32
C LEU A 185 8.49 -12.67 8.82
N VAL A 186 8.55 -12.87 7.50
CA VAL A 186 8.79 -14.19 6.90
C VAL A 186 10.15 -14.73 7.33
N SER A 187 11.19 -13.91 7.31
CA SER A 187 12.53 -14.33 7.72
C SER A 187 12.59 -14.76 9.19
N TYR A 188 11.85 -14.08 10.06
CA TYR A 188 11.70 -14.41 11.48
C TYR A 188 10.93 -15.71 11.69
N LEU A 189 9.71 -15.83 11.12
CA LEU A 189 8.83 -17.00 11.29
C LEU A 189 9.49 -18.30 10.80
N TYR A 190 10.29 -18.23 9.74
CA TYR A 190 10.94 -19.40 9.17
C TYR A 190 12.31 -19.72 9.80
N GLY A 191 12.68 -19.01 10.87
CA GLY A 191 13.88 -19.28 11.67
C GLY A 191 15.20 -18.89 10.99
N SER A 192 15.13 -18.06 9.94
CA SER A 192 16.31 -17.51 9.26
C SER A 192 16.92 -16.31 9.98
N VAL A 193 16.16 -15.72 10.91
CA VAL A 193 16.60 -14.77 11.93
C VAL A 193 16.33 -15.43 13.28
N ARG A 194 17.38 -15.86 13.97
CA ARG A 194 17.28 -16.31 15.37
C ARG A 194 17.82 -15.20 16.26
N VAL A 195 16.95 -14.69 17.13
CA VAL A 195 17.33 -13.77 18.22
C VAL A 195 17.61 -14.64 19.44
N GLY A 196 18.87 -15.09 19.58
CA GLY A 196 19.32 -15.73 20.82
C GLY A 196 19.73 -14.68 21.86
N GLN A 197 19.96 -15.10 23.11
CA GLN A 197 20.35 -14.21 24.23
C GLN A 197 21.59 -13.33 23.98
N ARG A 198 22.40 -13.58 22.93
CA ARG A 198 23.57 -12.76 22.61
C ARG A 198 24.06 -12.76 21.16
N GLU A 199 23.40 -13.46 20.24
CA GLU A 199 23.81 -13.51 18.82
C GLU A 199 22.58 -13.41 17.88
N LEU A 200 22.58 -12.39 17.03
CA LEU A 200 21.66 -12.26 15.88
C LEU A 200 22.24 -13.05 14.71
N ARG A 201 21.76 -14.30 14.53
CA ARG A 201 22.13 -15.09 13.34
C ARG A 201 21.08 -14.89 12.26
N ILE A 202 21.43 -14.06 11.29
CA ILE A 202 20.66 -13.81 10.06
C ILE A 202 21.31 -14.59 8.91
N SER A 203 20.52 -15.40 8.21
CA SER A 203 20.99 -16.10 7.00
C SER A 203 21.52 -15.12 5.95
N LYS A 204 22.54 -15.53 5.17
CA LYS A 204 23.15 -14.68 4.13
C LYS A 204 22.11 -14.20 3.12
N ALA A 205 21.21 -15.09 2.71
CA ALA A 205 20.13 -14.76 1.78
C ALA A 205 19.16 -13.70 2.30
N ALA A 206 18.62 -13.89 3.52
CA ALA A 206 17.70 -12.93 4.12
C ALA A 206 18.37 -11.56 4.32
N ARG A 207 19.66 -11.54 4.71
CA ARG A 207 20.45 -10.32 4.82
C ARG A 207 20.57 -9.57 3.50
N ILE A 208 20.86 -10.28 2.41
CA ILE A 208 20.98 -9.67 1.07
C ILE A 208 19.62 -9.09 0.63
N GLN A 209 18.53 -9.86 0.77
CA GLN A 209 17.21 -9.39 0.38
C GLN A 209 16.79 -8.14 1.17
N LEU A 210 16.95 -8.16 2.49
CA LEU A 210 16.65 -7.00 3.35
C LEU A 210 17.53 -5.79 3.00
N ALA A 211 18.83 -6.00 2.74
CA ALA A 211 19.74 -4.94 2.36
C ALA A 211 19.38 -4.32 1.00
N ILE A 212 18.95 -5.12 0.01
CA ILE A 212 18.51 -4.62 -1.29
C ILE A 212 17.24 -3.76 -1.14
N ILE A 213 16.24 -4.26 -0.40
CA ILE A 213 14.97 -3.52 -0.19
C ILE A 213 15.24 -2.22 0.59
N ALA A 214 16.08 -2.28 1.64
CA ALA A 214 16.45 -1.11 2.41
C ALA A 214 17.27 -0.10 1.58
N GLY A 215 18.20 -0.58 0.74
CA GLY A 215 18.97 0.28 -0.17
C GLY A 215 18.07 0.99 -1.17
N LEU A 216 17.12 0.27 -1.78
CA LEU A 216 16.13 0.86 -2.68
C LEU A 216 15.25 1.90 -1.95
N TYR A 217 14.87 1.62 -0.70
CA TYR A 217 14.14 2.58 0.13
C TYR A 217 14.95 3.86 0.36
N LEU A 218 16.23 3.76 0.69
CA LEU A 218 17.09 4.94 0.87
C LEU A 218 17.26 5.73 -0.43
N LEU A 219 17.33 5.08 -1.59
CA LEU A 219 17.35 5.77 -2.89
C LEU A 219 16.07 6.57 -3.13
N VAL A 220 14.91 5.97 -2.80
CA VAL A 220 13.61 6.66 -2.91
C VAL A 220 13.54 7.84 -1.94
N GLN A 221 14.08 7.71 -0.73
CA GLN A 221 14.15 8.83 0.21
C GLN A 221 15.10 9.94 -0.27
N GLY A 222 16.23 9.58 -0.88
CA GLY A 222 17.11 10.56 -1.53
C GLY A 222 16.39 11.33 -2.65
N ALA A 223 15.62 10.63 -3.48
CA ALA A 223 14.80 11.25 -4.52
C ALA A 223 13.69 12.15 -3.93
N SER A 224 13.06 11.73 -2.82
CA SER A 224 12.07 12.55 -2.11
C SER A 224 12.69 13.84 -1.58
N LEU A 225 13.84 13.75 -0.91
CA LEU A 225 14.54 14.93 -0.38
C LEU A 225 14.99 15.87 -1.49
N TRP A 226 15.39 15.35 -2.64
CA TRP A 226 15.68 16.18 -3.81
C TRP A 226 14.44 16.89 -4.34
N LEU A 227 13.29 16.20 -4.40
CA LEU A 227 12.03 16.80 -4.84
C LEU A 227 11.49 17.83 -3.84
N ASP A 228 11.72 17.63 -2.54
CA ASP A 228 11.24 18.53 -1.49
C ASP A 228 11.80 19.95 -1.63
N ARG A 229 12.95 20.13 -2.30
CA ARG A 229 13.52 21.45 -2.65
C ARG A 229 12.55 22.31 -3.47
N PHE A 230 11.83 21.70 -4.41
CA PHE A 230 10.86 22.40 -5.25
C PHE A 230 9.57 22.74 -4.49
N LYS A 231 9.21 21.93 -3.48
CA LYS A 231 8.02 22.19 -2.68
C LYS A 231 8.14 23.45 -1.85
N THR A 232 9.35 23.85 -1.47
CA THR A 232 9.62 25.07 -0.70
C THR A 232 9.04 26.32 -1.36
N LEU A 233 8.97 26.37 -2.70
CA LEU A 233 8.36 27.49 -3.43
C LEU A 233 6.84 27.51 -3.38
N THR A 234 6.21 26.40 -3.01
CA THR A 234 4.76 26.24 -2.94
C THR A 234 4.24 26.07 -1.51
N SER A 235 5.13 25.93 -0.52
CA SER A 235 4.74 25.73 0.87
C SER A 235 4.17 27.01 1.48
N SER A 236 3.00 26.90 2.10
CA SER A 236 2.44 27.98 2.92
C SER A 236 3.15 28.03 4.27
N SER A 237 3.89 29.11 4.52
CA SER A 237 4.45 29.43 5.83
C SER A 237 3.56 30.43 6.58
N ASP A 238 3.82 30.61 7.87
CA ASP A 238 3.02 31.43 8.79
C ASP A 238 2.92 32.91 8.34
N ARG A 239 3.94 33.39 7.61
CA ARG A 239 4.01 34.80 7.15
C ARG A 239 3.82 34.98 5.65
N ILE A 240 4.34 34.06 4.84
CA ILE A 240 4.28 34.14 3.37
C ILE A 240 4.05 32.74 2.79
N THR A 241 3.35 32.68 1.66
CA THR A 241 3.32 31.46 0.84
C THR A 241 4.45 31.53 -0.17
N GLY A 242 5.28 30.49 -0.19
CA GLY A 242 6.50 30.42 -1.00
C GLY A 242 7.79 30.54 -0.18
N ALA A 243 8.93 30.39 -0.85
CA ALA A 243 10.22 30.33 -0.18
C ALA A 243 10.61 31.69 0.42
N SER A 244 10.94 31.70 1.70
CA SER A 244 11.53 32.87 2.34
C SER A 244 13.02 32.99 2.03
N TYR A 245 13.60 34.16 2.29
CA TYR A 245 15.04 34.36 2.16
C TYR A 245 15.86 33.32 2.94
N VAL A 246 15.38 32.90 4.12
CA VAL A 246 16.03 31.86 4.93
C VAL A 246 15.90 30.50 4.27
N ASP A 247 14.74 30.18 3.70
CA ASP A 247 14.55 28.89 3.05
C ASP A 247 15.49 28.75 1.85
N VAL A 248 15.59 29.81 1.03
CA VAL A 248 16.47 29.85 -0.14
C VAL A 248 17.95 29.69 0.24
N HIS A 249 18.40 30.36 1.30
CA HIS A 249 19.83 30.42 1.62
C HIS A 249 20.30 29.41 2.67
N ALA A 250 19.39 28.78 3.42
CA ALA A 250 19.74 27.89 4.53
C ALA A 250 19.05 26.52 4.51
N VAL A 251 17.93 26.36 3.79
CA VAL A 251 17.14 25.11 3.77
C VAL A 251 17.29 24.37 2.45
N ILE A 252 17.31 25.08 1.33
CA ILE A 252 17.60 24.48 0.02
C ILE A 252 19.10 24.13 0.00
N PRO A 253 19.48 22.84 -0.07
CA PRO A 253 20.87 22.42 -0.17
C PRO A 253 21.46 22.72 -1.55
#